data_AF-A0A9E5QM70-F1
#
_entry.id   AF-A0A9E5QM70-F1
#
_cell.length_a   1.000
_cell.length_b   1.000
_cell.length_c   1.000
_cell.angle_alpha   90.00
_cell.angle_beta   90.00
_cell.angle_gamma   90.00
#
_symmetry.space_group_name_H-M   'P 1'
#
loop_
_entity.id
_entity.type
_entity.pdbx_description
1 polymer ?
#
loop_
_entity_poly.entity_id
_entity_poly.type
_entity_poly.pdbx_seq_one_letter_code
_entity_poly.pdbx_strand_id
1 'polypeptide(L)'
;MGTWRSTARAACRRRSCGTWAPALHRWNAHAAKLESLNAPTRPRADMIRRKLRATLPSPESIRGHRWLQWCAPVLAHPRLWHLHRRAVALGVAIGLVTGLIPGPIQMLMAALIAIPLRANIPAAIFTTLYTNPLTFVPLYILAYNVGSLVTGDATPLVVPPDMGFTWEAIRDLFPNLLHWIASMGTTLLVGLAIQCTAFALGGYALTMIAWRVIVTWAWRTRHERRARAAR
;
A
#
# COMPACT_ATOMS: atom_id res chain seq x y z
N MET A 1 -33.09 18.32 21.06
CA MET A 1 -34.53 18.52 21.30
C MET A 1 -34.64 19.68 22.31
N GLY A 2 -34.93 20.94 21.99
CA GLY A 2 -35.59 21.54 20.82
C GLY A 2 -36.82 22.38 21.20
N THR A 3 -37.19 22.47 22.48
CA THR A 3 -38.51 22.97 22.94
C THR A 3 -38.53 24.41 23.48
N TRP A 4 -37.45 25.18 23.38
CA TRP A 4 -37.40 26.56 23.92
C TRP A 4 -37.69 27.69 22.92
N ARG A 5 -37.91 27.38 21.63
CA ARG A 5 -38.12 28.41 20.58
C ARG A 5 -39.59 28.77 20.29
N SER A 6 -40.56 28.16 20.97
CA SER A 6 -41.99 28.38 20.73
C SER A 6 -42.66 29.38 21.68
N THR A 7 -42.10 29.65 22.86
CA THR A 7 -42.74 30.51 23.88
C THR A 7 -42.47 32.01 23.72
N ALA A 8 -41.42 32.42 22.99
CA ALA A 8 -41.13 33.85 22.78
C ALA A 8 -42.01 34.52 21.70
N ARG A 9 -42.70 33.73 20.86
CA ARG A 9 -43.54 34.26 19.76
C ARG A 9 -44.98 34.57 20.14
N ALA A 10 -45.42 34.22 21.35
CA ALA A 10 -46.80 34.41 21.79
C ALA A 10 -47.07 35.73 22.54
N ALA A 11 -46.03 36.48 22.94
CA ALA A 11 -46.19 37.68 23.78
C ALA A 11 -46.25 39.02 23.01
N CYS A 12 -46.17 39.02 21.68
CA CYS A 12 -46.19 40.24 20.87
C CYS A 12 -47.46 40.33 20.01
N ARG A 13 -48.62 40.16 20.64
CA ARG A 13 -49.93 40.24 19.97
C ARG A 13 -50.91 41.05 20.81
N ARG A 14 -50.54 42.28 21.16
CA ARG A 14 -51.42 43.36 21.65
C ARG A 14 -50.55 44.57 22.04
N ARG A 15 -50.34 45.49 21.10
CA ARG A 15 -50.35 46.95 21.32
C ARG A 15 -49.97 47.64 20.01
N SER A 16 -50.91 48.45 19.56
CA SER A 16 -50.74 49.57 18.65
C SER A 16 -49.52 50.42 19.06
N CYS A 17 -48.58 50.59 18.13
CA CYS A 17 -47.62 51.69 18.13
C CYS A 17 -47.08 51.84 16.70
N GLY A 18 -47.80 52.60 15.89
CA GLY A 18 -47.16 53.35 14.81
C GLY A 18 -46.12 54.30 15.41
N THR A 19 -45.11 54.67 14.62
CA THR A 19 -44.00 55.62 14.91
C THR A 19 -42.61 55.06 15.30
N TRP A 20 -42.34 53.76 15.23
CA TRP A 20 -40.97 53.22 15.45
C TRP A 20 -40.27 52.60 14.22
N ALA A 21 -40.86 52.72 13.03
CA ALA A 21 -40.36 52.09 11.80
C ALA A 21 -38.89 52.42 11.42
N PRO A 22 -38.37 53.66 11.58
CA PRO A 22 -36.99 53.97 11.20
C PRO A 22 -35.93 53.42 12.17
N ALA A 23 -36.30 53.24 13.45
CA ALA A 23 -35.37 52.80 14.49
C ALA A 23 -35.14 51.27 14.46
N LEU A 24 -36.19 50.50 14.17
CA LEU A 24 -36.12 49.06 13.97
C LEU A 24 -35.36 48.67 12.69
N HIS A 25 -35.45 49.48 11.63
CA HIS A 25 -34.71 49.23 10.38
C HIS A 25 -33.20 49.40 10.55
N ARG A 26 -32.75 50.37 11.37
CA ARG A 26 -31.33 50.55 11.72
C ARG A 26 -30.80 49.43 12.64
N TRP A 27 -31.61 48.98 13.60
CA TRP A 27 -31.26 47.85 14.46
C TRP A 27 -31.13 46.53 13.69
N ASN A 28 -32.04 46.25 12.75
CA ASN A 28 -31.97 45.05 11.91
C ASN A 28 -30.75 45.03 10.98
N ALA A 29 -30.32 46.20 10.47
CA ALA A 29 -29.10 46.30 9.66
C ALA A 29 -27.83 46.02 10.49
N HIS A 30 -27.78 46.49 11.73
CA HIS A 30 -26.66 46.21 12.65
C HIS A 30 -26.66 44.75 13.11
N ALA A 31 -27.82 44.16 13.42
CA ALA A 31 -27.93 42.75 13.78
C ALA A 31 -27.51 41.82 12.63
N ALA A 32 -27.92 42.11 11.39
CA ALA A 32 -27.49 41.37 10.20
C ALA A 32 -25.98 41.48 9.96
N LYS A 33 -25.39 42.66 10.21
CA LYS A 33 -23.94 42.87 10.10
C LYS A 33 -23.18 42.09 11.18
N LEU A 34 -23.66 42.07 12.42
CA LEU A 34 -23.06 41.30 13.51
C LEU A 34 -23.20 39.78 13.31
N GLU A 35 -24.30 39.31 12.72
CA GLU A 35 -24.50 37.89 12.38
C GLU A 35 -23.62 37.45 11.20
N SER A 36 -23.37 38.34 10.22
CA SER A 36 -22.40 38.09 9.15
C SER A 36 -20.95 37.99 9.66
N LEU A 37 -20.61 38.71 10.73
CA LEU A 37 -19.30 38.65 11.39
C LEU A 37 -19.12 37.42 12.28
N ASN A 38 -20.24 36.82 12.74
CA ASN A 38 -20.26 35.63 13.60
C ASN A 38 -20.60 34.35 12.82
N ALA A 39 -20.63 34.41 11.49
CA ALA A 39 -20.75 33.22 10.66
C ALA A 39 -19.58 32.28 10.98
N PRO A 40 -19.82 31.03 11.40
CA PRO A 40 -18.74 30.10 11.70
C PRO A 40 -17.90 29.96 10.44
N THR A 41 -16.66 30.45 10.52
CA THR A 41 -15.65 30.25 9.49
C THR A 41 -15.46 28.74 9.38
N ARG A 42 -16.19 28.09 8.46
CA ARG A 42 -16.14 26.65 8.24
C ARG A 42 -14.67 26.29 8.00
N PRO A 43 -13.95 25.75 9.01
CA PRO A 43 -12.50 25.81 8.96
C PRO A 43 -12.04 24.82 7.90
N ARG A 44 -11.01 25.21 7.15
CA ARG A 44 -10.10 24.46 6.25
C ARG A 44 -10.16 22.91 6.18
N ALA A 45 -10.62 22.20 7.22
CA ALA A 45 -10.80 20.76 7.28
C ALA A 45 -11.63 20.17 6.12
N ASP A 46 -12.71 20.84 5.69
CA ASP A 46 -13.53 20.34 4.56
C ASP A 46 -12.82 20.45 3.21
N MET A 47 -12.01 21.50 3.03
CA MET A 47 -11.21 21.69 1.82
C MET A 47 -10.00 20.75 1.79
N ILE A 48 -9.40 20.46 2.94
CA ILE A 48 -8.33 19.47 3.11
C ILE A 48 -8.88 18.06 2.81
N ARG A 49 -10.07 17.70 3.32
CA ARG A 49 -10.75 16.43 2.98
C ARG A 49 -11.05 16.30 1.48
N ARG A 50 -11.52 17.36 0.82
CA ARG A 50 -11.78 17.35 -0.63
C ARG A 50 -10.49 17.24 -1.45
N LYS A 51 -9.42 17.95 -1.08
CA LYS A 51 -8.13 17.86 -1.77
C LYS A 51 -7.44 16.51 -1.55
N LEU A 52 -7.53 15.93 -0.34
CA LEU A 52 -7.04 14.56 -0.07
C LEU A 52 -7.75 13.54 -0.97
N ARG A 53 -9.07 13.65 -1.15
CA ARG A 53 -9.82 12.79 -2.09
C ARG A 53 -9.47 13.02 -3.56
N ALA A 54 -9.15 14.24 -3.97
CA ALA A 54 -8.82 14.59 -5.35
C ALA A 54 -7.39 14.22 -5.78
N THR A 55 -6.48 13.98 -4.82
CA THR A 55 -5.06 13.66 -5.11
C THR A 55 -4.73 12.18 -4.89
N LEU A 56 -5.65 11.41 -4.31
CA LEU A 56 -5.52 9.96 -4.22
C LEU A 56 -6.02 9.38 -5.54
N PRO A 57 -5.19 8.65 -6.31
CA PRO A 57 -5.67 7.90 -7.46
C PRO A 57 -6.82 7.02 -6.98
N SER A 58 -8.03 7.22 -7.47
CA SER A 58 -9.14 6.35 -7.09
C SER A 58 -8.80 4.92 -7.56
N PRO A 59 -9.22 3.87 -6.83
CA PRO A 59 -9.07 2.47 -7.28
C PRO A 59 -9.56 2.21 -8.70
N GLU A 60 -10.43 3.08 -9.21
CA GLU A 60 -10.95 3.09 -10.58
C GLU A 60 -9.89 3.43 -11.63
N SER A 61 -8.92 4.30 -11.34
CA SER A 61 -7.86 4.66 -12.30
C SER A 61 -6.88 3.52 -12.57
N ILE A 62 -6.80 2.52 -11.68
CA ILE A 62 -5.94 1.33 -11.85
C ILE A 62 -6.65 0.24 -12.70
N ARG A 63 -7.98 0.28 -12.83
CA ARG A 63 -8.74 -0.66 -13.66
C ARG A 63 -8.54 -0.46 -15.17
N GLY A 64 -8.01 0.69 -15.59
CA GLY A 64 -7.78 1.03 -17.00
C GLY A 64 -6.66 0.25 -17.69
N HIS A 65 -5.82 -0.46 -16.94
CA HIS A 65 -4.70 -1.21 -17.50
C HIS A 65 -4.94 -2.72 -17.42
N ARG A 66 -5.11 -3.36 -18.59
CA ARG A 66 -5.43 -4.80 -18.75
C ARG A 66 -4.46 -5.74 -18.03
N TRP A 67 -3.17 -5.37 -17.95
CA TRP A 67 -2.11 -6.10 -17.24
C TRP A 67 -2.18 -5.95 -15.70
N LEU A 68 -2.76 -4.87 -15.19
CA LEU A 68 -2.97 -4.61 -13.75
C LEU A 68 -4.30 -5.18 -13.23
N GLN A 69 -5.15 -5.77 -14.09
CA GLN A 69 -6.46 -6.29 -13.70
C GLN A 69 -6.38 -7.54 -12.83
N TRP A 70 -5.35 -8.37 -12.98
CA TRP A 70 -5.10 -9.48 -12.07
C TRP A 70 -4.82 -8.99 -10.63
N CYS A 71 -4.24 -7.79 -10.49
CA CYS A 71 -4.00 -7.12 -9.22
C CYS A 71 -5.20 -6.28 -8.74
N ALA A 72 -6.20 -6.02 -9.60
CA ALA A 72 -7.33 -5.13 -9.30
C ALA A 72 -8.19 -5.53 -8.10
N PRO A 73 -8.55 -6.80 -7.85
CA PRO A 73 -9.31 -7.17 -6.64
C PRO A 73 -8.52 -6.91 -5.37
N VAL A 74 -7.19 -7.06 -5.42
CA VAL A 74 -6.31 -6.77 -4.29
C VAL A 74 -6.18 -5.25 -4.11
N LEU A 75 -5.91 -4.50 -5.19
CA LEU A 75 -5.81 -3.02 -5.23
C LEU A 75 -7.11 -2.28 -4.86
N ALA A 76 -8.26 -2.95 -5.00
CA ALA A 76 -9.57 -2.43 -4.64
C ALA A 76 -9.82 -2.41 -3.12
N HIS A 77 -8.97 -3.05 -2.30
CA HIS A 77 -9.21 -3.10 -0.86
C HIS A 77 -8.88 -1.77 -0.15
N PRO A 78 -9.82 -1.14 0.58
CA PRO A 78 -9.59 0.11 1.33
C PRO A 78 -8.43 0.03 2.33
N ARG A 79 -8.08 -1.18 2.81
CA ARG A 79 -6.92 -1.42 3.68
C ARG A 79 -5.57 -1.17 3.00
N LEU A 80 -5.48 -1.29 1.67
CA LEU A 80 -4.28 -0.89 0.92
C LEU A 80 -4.05 0.61 0.89
N TRP A 81 -5.05 1.43 1.24
CA TRP A 81 -4.91 2.88 1.30
C TRP A 81 -4.50 3.37 2.69
N HIS A 82 -4.58 2.49 3.71
CA HIS A 82 -3.98 2.67 5.03
C HIS A 82 -2.67 1.89 5.14
N LEU A 83 -1.68 2.24 4.31
CA LEU A 83 -0.35 1.63 4.31
C LEU A 83 0.41 2.02 5.57
N HIS A 84 0.37 1.18 6.60
CA HIS A 84 1.32 1.29 7.70
C HIS A 84 2.69 0.83 7.22
N ARG A 85 3.65 1.76 7.09
CA ARG A 85 5.00 1.52 6.53
C ARG A 85 5.67 0.23 7.04
N ARG A 86 5.55 -0.07 8.34
CA ARG A 86 6.13 -1.26 8.96
C ARG A 86 5.43 -2.55 8.53
N ALA A 87 4.10 -2.53 8.40
CA ALA A 87 3.33 -3.70 7.98
C ALA A 87 3.58 -4.04 6.50
N VAL A 88 3.76 -3.02 5.65
CA VAL A 88 4.14 -3.22 4.24
C VAL A 88 5.55 -3.76 4.12
N ALA A 89 6.53 -3.17 4.81
CA ALA A 89 7.90 -3.66 4.82
C ALA A 89 8.00 -5.11 5.33
N LEU A 90 7.22 -5.45 6.37
CA LEU A 90 7.13 -6.82 6.87
C LEU A 90 6.47 -7.75 5.85
N GLY A 91 5.42 -7.30 5.16
CA GLY A 91 4.79 -8.06 4.09
C GLY A 91 5.77 -8.37 2.96
N VAL A 92 6.53 -7.37 2.49
CA VAL A 92 7.58 -7.56 1.47
C VAL A 92 8.65 -8.55 1.94
N ALA A 93 9.15 -8.41 3.18
CA ALA A 93 10.14 -9.35 3.72
C ALA A 93 9.62 -10.80 3.74
N ILE A 94 8.38 -11.01 4.22
CA ILE A 94 7.74 -12.33 4.22
C ILE A 94 7.62 -12.87 2.79
N GLY A 95 7.08 -12.08 1.86
CA GLY A 95 6.87 -12.50 0.49
C GLY A 95 8.16 -12.80 -0.26
N LEU A 96 9.26 -12.07 0.00
CA LEU A 96 10.56 -12.39 -0.56
C LEU A 96 11.05 -13.75 -0.08
N VAL A 97 10.96 -14.04 1.23
CA VAL A 97 11.38 -15.32 1.83
C VAL A 97 10.52 -16.48 1.33
N THR A 98 9.19 -16.35 1.46
CA THR A 98 8.27 -17.42 1.04
C THR A 98 8.27 -17.63 -0.46
N GLY A 99 8.65 -16.63 -1.25
CA GLY A 99 8.79 -16.77 -2.69
C GLY A 99 9.96 -17.67 -3.11
N LEU A 100 10.90 -18.04 -2.23
CA LEU A 100 11.88 -19.08 -2.58
C LEU A 100 11.27 -20.49 -2.52
N ILE A 101 10.10 -20.67 -1.89
CA ILE A 101 9.43 -21.97 -1.84
C ILE A 101 8.91 -22.28 -3.26
N PRO A 102 9.27 -23.43 -3.87
CA PRO A 102 8.83 -23.75 -5.20
C PRO A 102 7.31 -23.99 -5.24
N GLY A 103 6.66 -23.41 -6.24
CA GLY A 103 5.29 -23.72 -6.61
C GLY A 103 4.21 -22.82 -5.98
N PRO A 104 2.93 -23.05 -6.33
CA PRO A 104 1.82 -22.16 -5.97
C PRO A 104 1.56 -22.07 -4.45
N ILE A 105 2.11 -23.00 -3.66
CA ILE A 105 2.03 -23.02 -2.19
C ILE A 105 2.72 -21.78 -1.59
N GLN A 106 3.67 -21.14 -2.30
CA GLN A 106 4.37 -19.94 -1.83
C GLN A 106 3.43 -18.79 -1.44
N MET A 107 2.35 -18.58 -2.20
CA MET A 107 1.39 -17.50 -1.94
C MET A 107 0.55 -17.79 -0.69
N LEU A 108 0.16 -19.06 -0.50
CA LEU A 108 -0.56 -19.50 0.67
C LEU A 108 0.30 -19.35 1.93
N MET A 109 1.56 -19.79 1.87
CA MET A 109 2.51 -19.64 2.98
C MET A 109 2.77 -18.16 3.31
N ALA A 110 2.91 -17.30 2.30
CA ALA A 110 3.04 -15.86 2.49
C ALA A 110 1.85 -15.28 3.26
N ALA A 111 0.62 -15.66 2.88
CA ALA A 111 -0.59 -15.21 3.55
C ALA A 111 -0.67 -15.73 4.99
N LEU A 112 -0.40 -17.03 5.20
CA LEU A 112 -0.46 -17.67 6.51
C LEU A 112 0.54 -17.08 7.50
N ILE A 113 1.77 -16.76 7.06
CA ILE A 113 2.81 -16.14 7.89
C ILE A 113 2.50 -14.64 8.13
N ALA A 114 1.89 -13.96 7.15
CA ALA A 114 1.54 -12.54 7.28
C ALA A 114 0.45 -12.27 8.32
N ILE A 115 -0.48 -13.21 8.54
CA ILE A 115 -1.59 -13.06 9.51
C ILE A 115 -1.09 -12.89 10.97
N PRO A 116 -0.34 -13.83 11.57
CA PRO A 116 0.11 -13.70 12.96
C PRO A 116 1.06 -12.52 13.16
N LEU A 117 1.86 -12.19 12.14
CA LEU A 117 2.78 -11.06 12.15
C LEU A 117 2.10 -9.71 11.90
N ARG A 118 0.78 -9.69 11.69
CA ARG A 118 -0.02 -8.49 11.34
C ARG A 118 0.60 -7.71 10.17
N ALA A 119 1.21 -8.42 9.24
CA ALA A 119 1.82 -7.85 8.05
C ALA A 119 0.75 -7.54 7.00
N ASN A 120 1.13 -6.74 6.00
CA ASN A 120 0.25 -6.46 4.87
C ASN A 120 0.17 -7.71 3.96
N ILE A 121 -0.90 -8.49 4.12
CA ILE A 121 -1.13 -9.76 3.38
C ILE A 121 -1.05 -9.53 1.86
N PRO A 122 -1.74 -8.52 1.27
CA PRO A 122 -1.55 -8.18 -0.14
C PRO A 122 -0.10 -7.99 -0.56
N ALA A 123 0.67 -7.20 0.21
CA ALA A 123 2.08 -6.95 -0.09
C ALA A 123 2.90 -8.24 -0.04
N ALA A 124 2.64 -9.13 0.93
CA ALA A 124 3.30 -10.42 1.01
C ALA A 124 3.03 -11.28 -0.23
N ILE A 125 1.76 -11.45 -0.59
CA ILE A 125 1.36 -12.24 -1.77
C ILE A 125 1.94 -11.63 -3.06
N PHE A 126 1.81 -10.32 -3.26
CA PHE A 126 2.36 -9.66 -4.45
C PHE A 126 3.87 -9.79 -4.55
N THR A 127 4.56 -9.72 -3.43
CA THR A 127 6.00 -9.84 -3.44
C THR A 127 6.41 -11.23 -3.91
N THR A 128 5.69 -12.31 -3.57
CA THR A 128 6.01 -13.68 -4.06
C THR A 128 6.01 -13.81 -5.58
N LEU A 129 5.35 -12.92 -6.32
CA LEU A 129 5.27 -12.98 -7.77
C LEU A 129 6.60 -12.74 -8.48
N TYR A 130 7.61 -12.26 -7.76
CA TYR A 130 8.96 -12.13 -8.31
C TYR A 130 9.56 -13.49 -8.69
N THR A 131 9.16 -14.57 -8.00
CA THR A 131 9.57 -15.93 -8.32
C THR A 131 8.60 -16.50 -9.34
N ASN A 132 9.07 -16.59 -10.57
CA ASN A 132 8.41 -17.21 -11.70
C ASN A 132 9.34 -18.30 -12.27
N PRO A 133 8.86 -19.25 -13.09
CA PRO A 133 9.69 -20.32 -13.64
C PRO A 133 10.99 -19.84 -14.29
N LEU A 134 10.96 -18.65 -14.93
CA LEU A 134 12.12 -18.03 -15.56
C LEU A 134 13.12 -17.44 -14.54
N THR A 135 12.66 -16.85 -13.44
CA THR A 135 13.52 -16.28 -12.38
C THR A 135 13.92 -17.30 -11.32
N PHE A 136 13.21 -18.42 -11.22
CA PHE A 136 13.47 -19.46 -10.22
C PHE A 136 14.86 -20.09 -10.39
N VAL A 137 15.21 -20.50 -11.61
CA VAL A 137 16.50 -21.12 -11.93
C VAL A 137 17.68 -20.22 -11.53
N PRO A 138 17.78 -18.94 -11.96
CA PRO A 138 18.90 -18.09 -11.57
C PRO A 138 18.92 -17.79 -10.07
N LEU A 139 17.76 -17.69 -9.38
CA LEU A 139 17.73 -17.49 -7.93
C LEU A 139 18.30 -18.68 -7.16
N TYR A 140 18.08 -19.91 -7.64
CA TYR A 140 18.59 -21.13 -7.01
C TYR A 140 20.08 -21.36 -7.31
N ILE A 141 20.53 -21.03 -8.52
CA ILE A 141 21.96 -21.01 -8.86
C ILE A 141 22.69 -19.98 -7.98
N LEU A 142 22.11 -18.80 -7.79
CA LEU A 142 22.67 -17.79 -6.89
C LEU A 142 22.75 -18.32 -5.45
N ALA A 143 21.68 -18.95 -4.97
CA ALA A 143 21.67 -19.55 -3.63
C ALA A 143 22.77 -20.61 -3.50
N TYR A 144 22.88 -21.53 -4.47
CA TYR A 144 23.91 -22.55 -4.46
C TYR A 144 25.33 -21.95 -4.48
N ASN A 145 25.58 -20.94 -5.31
CA ASN A 145 26.88 -20.25 -5.35
C ASN A 145 27.21 -19.56 -4.02
N VAL A 146 26.23 -18.94 -3.37
CA VAL A 146 26.41 -18.36 -2.03
C VAL A 146 26.69 -19.47 -1.01
N GLY A 147 26.00 -20.61 -1.13
CA GLY A 147 26.21 -21.78 -0.30
C GLY A 147 27.61 -22.36 -0.47
N SER A 148 28.07 -22.55 -1.70
CA SER A 148 29.37 -23.15 -2.02
C SER A 148 30.55 -22.32 -1.53
N LEU A 149 30.41 -20.99 -1.53
CA LEU A 149 31.39 -20.09 -0.91
C LEU A 149 31.54 -20.33 0.60
N VAL A 150 30.49 -20.81 1.26
CA VAL A 150 30.48 -21.06 2.71
C VAL A 150 30.85 -22.50 3.03
N THR A 151 30.34 -23.48 2.27
CA THR A 151 30.60 -24.91 2.49
C THR A 151 31.94 -25.36 1.91
N GLY A 152 32.52 -24.60 0.98
CA GLY A 152 33.75 -24.96 0.27
C GLY A 152 33.53 -26.00 -0.84
N ASP A 153 32.28 -26.35 -1.14
CA ASP A 153 31.95 -27.32 -2.17
C ASP A 153 32.22 -26.77 -3.57
N ALA A 154 33.19 -27.34 -4.28
CA ALA A 154 33.46 -27.02 -5.67
C ALA A 154 32.67 -27.89 -6.66
N THR A 155 31.54 -28.46 -6.24
CA THR A 155 30.75 -29.34 -7.11
C THR A 155 30.24 -28.55 -8.32
N PRO A 156 30.45 -29.05 -9.55
CA PRO A 156 29.97 -28.34 -10.74
C PRO A 156 28.45 -28.21 -10.71
N LEU A 157 27.95 -27.02 -11.05
CA LEU A 157 26.51 -26.78 -11.19
C LEU A 157 25.90 -27.78 -12.18
N VAL A 158 24.93 -28.56 -11.72
CA VAL A 158 24.16 -29.48 -12.56
C VAL A 158 23.34 -28.66 -13.56
N VAL A 159 23.34 -29.09 -14.82
CA VAL A 159 22.61 -28.44 -15.91
C VAL A 159 21.13 -28.27 -15.52
N PRO A 160 20.55 -27.07 -15.61
CA PRO A 160 19.14 -26.87 -15.31
C PRO A 160 18.27 -27.69 -16.29
N PRO A 161 17.11 -28.19 -15.84
CA PRO A 161 16.23 -28.97 -16.70
C PRO A 161 15.79 -28.18 -17.93
N ASP A 162 15.66 -28.86 -19.08
CA ASP A 162 15.22 -28.25 -20.33
C ASP A 162 13.81 -27.67 -20.17
N MET A 163 13.72 -26.34 -20.27
CA MET A 163 12.45 -25.61 -20.27
C MET A 163 11.90 -25.51 -21.69
N GLY A 164 11.64 -26.67 -22.29
CA GLY A 164 11.01 -26.78 -23.61
C GLY A 164 9.52 -26.39 -23.57
N PHE A 165 8.98 -26.01 -24.72
CA PHE A 165 7.54 -25.73 -24.91
C PHE A 165 6.76 -26.93 -25.44
N THR A 166 7.30 -28.15 -25.29
CA THR A 166 6.60 -29.38 -25.66
C THR A 166 5.67 -29.84 -24.51
N TRP A 167 4.66 -30.62 -24.85
CA TRP A 167 3.70 -31.10 -23.85
C TRP A 167 4.36 -32.00 -22.80
N GLU A 168 5.33 -32.80 -23.23
CA GLU A 168 6.16 -33.68 -22.40
C GLU A 168 7.05 -32.85 -21.46
N ALA A 169 7.71 -31.81 -21.98
CA ALA A 169 8.55 -30.92 -21.18
C ALA A 169 7.74 -30.19 -20.10
N ILE A 170 6.52 -29.73 -20.42
CA ILE A 170 5.64 -29.06 -19.45
C ILE A 170 5.18 -30.03 -18.35
N ARG A 171 4.83 -31.26 -18.73
CA ARG A 171 4.39 -32.30 -17.78
C ARG A 171 5.51 -32.66 -16.80
N ASP A 172 6.73 -32.80 -17.30
CA ASP A 172 7.88 -33.27 -16.51
C ASP A 172 8.68 -32.13 -15.88
N LEU A 173 8.34 -30.87 -16.17
CA LEU A 173 9.04 -29.68 -15.66
C LEU A 173 9.13 -29.67 -14.13
N PHE A 174 8.00 -29.85 -13.44
CA PHE A 174 7.95 -29.81 -11.99
C PHE A 174 8.72 -30.94 -11.30
N PRO A 175 8.53 -32.23 -11.66
CA PRO A 175 9.32 -33.32 -11.06
C PRO A 175 10.81 -33.20 -11.37
N ASN A 176 11.19 -32.83 -12.60
CA ASN A 176 12.61 -32.63 -12.96
C ASN A 176 13.24 -31.48 -12.20
N LEU A 177 12.50 -30.38 -12.00
CA LEU A 177 12.95 -29.24 -11.20
C LEU A 177 13.18 -29.64 -9.74
N LEU A 178 12.27 -30.38 -9.13
CA LEU A 178 12.44 -30.88 -7.76
C LEU A 178 13.64 -31.82 -7.64
N HIS A 179 13.84 -32.70 -8.62
CA HIS A 179 15.00 -33.59 -8.65
C HIS A 179 16.32 -32.81 -8.77
N TRP A 180 16.36 -31.79 -9.65
CA TRP A 180 17.51 -30.91 -9.82
C TRP A 180 17.83 -30.14 -8.53
N ILE A 181 16.82 -29.56 -7.87
CA ILE A 181 16.97 -28.90 -6.56
C ILE A 181 17.54 -29.88 -5.52
N ALA A 182 16.99 -31.09 -5.46
CA ALA A 182 17.43 -32.11 -4.51
C ALA A 182 18.87 -32.55 -4.75
N SER A 183 19.32 -32.58 -6.02
CA SER A 183 20.70 -32.94 -6.38
C SER A 183 21.76 -31.98 -5.83
N MET A 184 21.39 -30.73 -5.53
CA MET A 184 22.30 -29.73 -4.95
C MET A 184 22.54 -29.91 -3.44
N GLY A 185 21.71 -30.73 -2.77
CA GLY A 185 21.93 -31.16 -1.40
C GLY A 185 21.99 -30.05 -0.35
N THR A 186 22.88 -30.24 0.62
CA THR A 186 23.03 -29.36 1.81
C THR A 186 23.57 -27.98 1.46
N THR A 187 24.41 -27.87 0.44
CA THR A 187 24.99 -26.59 -0.01
C THR A 187 23.92 -25.61 -0.48
N LEU A 188 22.90 -26.10 -1.20
CA LEU A 188 21.75 -25.28 -1.54
C LEU A 188 20.97 -24.83 -0.28
N LEU A 189 20.77 -25.69 0.71
CA LEU A 189 20.04 -25.32 1.93
C LEU A 189 20.74 -24.19 2.70
N VAL A 190 22.07 -24.25 2.84
CA VAL A 190 22.87 -23.18 3.45
C VAL A 190 22.74 -21.89 2.65
N GLY A 191 22.87 -21.98 1.33
CA GLY A 191 22.68 -20.86 0.41
C GLY A 191 21.30 -20.21 0.51
N LEU A 192 20.24 -21.02 0.52
CA LEU A 192 18.85 -20.57 0.66
C LEU A 192 18.63 -19.90 2.02
N ALA A 193 19.21 -20.41 3.10
CA ALA A 193 19.09 -19.79 4.42
C ALA A 193 19.71 -18.39 4.43
N ILE A 194 20.93 -18.24 3.90
CA ILE A 194 21.62 -16.96 3.78
C ILE A 194 20.82 -16.00 2.89
N GLN A 195 20.36 -16.47 1.73
CA GLN A 195 19.59 -15.66 0.79
C GLN A 195 18.24 -15.22 1.36
N CYS A 196 17.54 -16.11 2.08
CA CYS A 196 16.31 -15.76 2.81
C CYS A 196 16.56 -14.65 3.84
N THR A 197 17.61 -14.76 4.63
CA THR A 197 17.96 -13.71 5.61
C THR A 197 18.32 -12.40 4.92
N ALA A 198 19.14 -12.44 3.87
CA ALA A 198 19.53 -11.26 3.10
C ALA A 198 18.31 -10.58 2.46
N PHE A 199 17.40 -11.35 1.87
CA PHE A 199 16.18 -10.82 1.27
C PHE A 199 15.19 -10.28 2.30
N ALA A 200 15.03 -10.93 3.45
CA ALA A 200 14.18 -10.44 4.52
C ALA A 200 14.67 -9.08 5.04
N LEU A 201 15.96 -8.97 5.37
CA LEU A 201 16.57 -7.74 5.87
C LEU A 201 16.61 -6.66 4.78
N GLY A 202 17.07 -7.02 3.59
CA GLY A 202 17.17 -6.13 2.43
C GLY A 202 15.81 -5.60 1.99
N GLY A 203 14.82 -6.47 1.81
CA GLY A 203 13.46 -6.08 1.44
C GLY A 203 12.80 -5.18 2.46
N TYR A 204 12.97 -5.46 3.76
CA TYR A 204 12.47 -4.60 4.82
C TYR A 204 13.15 -3.22 4.77
N ALA A 205 14.48 -3.18 4.71
CA ALA A 205 15.26 -1.94 4.69
C ALA A 205 14.96 -1.10 3.43
N LEU A 206 14.96 -1.72 2.25
CA LEU A 206 14.65 -1.08 0.98
C LEU A 206 13.24 -0.48 0.98
N THR A 207 12.24 -1.21 1.51
CA THR A 207 10.88 -0.68 1.63
C THR A 207 10.83 0.54 2.55
N MET A 208 11.57 0.52 3.65
CA MET A 208 11.65 1.65 4.58
C MET A 208 12.38 2.86 3.97
N ILE A 209 13.47 2.63 3.22
CA ILE A 209 14.21 3.68 2.50
C ILE A 209 13.34 4.28 1.40
N ALA A 210 12.72 3.45 0.56
CA ALA A 210 11.81 3.88 -0.49
C ALA A 210 10.69 4.76 0.08
N TRP A 211 10.12 4.36 1.22
CA TRP A 211 9.13 5.18 1.91
C TRP A 211 9.67 6.56 2.33
N ARG A 212 10.88 6.61 2.90
CA ARG A 212 11.53 7.88 3.29
C ARG A 212 11.80 8.77 2.09
N VAL A 213 12.27 8.22 0.98
CA VAL A 213 12.55 8.96 -0.26
C VAL A 213 11.26 9.51 -0.85
N ILE A 214 10.24 8.67 -1.03
CA ILE A 214 8.94 9.06 -1.60
C ILE A 214 8.30 10.17 -0.76
N VAL A 215 8.31 10.04 0.58
CA VAL A 215 7.77 11.06 1.48
C VAL A 215 8.56 12.35 1.35
N THR A 216 9.88 12.32 1.49
CA THR A 216 10.74 13.51 1.40
C THR A 216 10.55 14.24 0.07
N TRP A 217 10.51 13.48 -1.03
CA TRP A 217 10.27 14.02 -2.36
C TRP A 217 8.89 14.67 -2.46
N ALA A 218 7.84 14.03 -1.95
CA ALA A 218 6.50 14.61 -1.90
C ALA A 218 6.42 15.90 -1.06
N TRP A 219 7.19 16.02 0.03
CA TRP A 219 7.29 17.26 0.81
C TRP A 219 8.02 18.36 0.03
N ARG A 220 9.14 18.06 -0.62
CA ARG A 220 9.91 19.02 -1.44
C ARG A 220 9.08 19.55 -2.61
N THR A 221 8.45 18.67 -3.37
CA THR A 221 7.58 19.03 -4.50
C THR A 221 6.41 19.92 -4.07
N ARG A 222 5.89 19.75 -2.84
CA ARG A 222 4.84 20.64 -2.28
C ARG A 222 5.36 22.01 -1.90
N HIS A 223 6.58 22.11 -1.35
CA HIS A 223 7.20 23.40 -1.05
C HIS A 223 7.51 24.19 -2.32
N GLU A 224 8.04 23.53 -3.35
CA GLU A 224 8.30 24.15 -4.65
C GLU A 224 7.02 24.63 -5.34
N ARG A 225 5.94 23.84 -5.31
CA ARG A 225 4.64 24.24 -5.84
C ARG A 225 4.03 25.43 -5.09
N ARG A 226 4.23 25.53 -3.78
CA ARG A 226 3.78 26.69 -2.98
C ARG A 226 4.62 27.93 -3.25
N ALA A 227 5.93 27.79 -3.41
CA ALA A 227 6.83 28.89 -3.74
C ALA A 227 6.57 29.44 -5.15
N ARG A 228 6.26 28.58 -6.13
CA ARG A 228 5.87 28.99 -7.48
C ARG A 228 4.49 29.62 -7.56
N ALA A 229 3.54 29.24 -6.70
CA ALA A 229 2.21 29.84 -6.64
C ALA A 229 2.17 31.16 -5.84
N ALA A 230 3.27 31.51 -5.15
CA ALA A 230 3.43 32.75 -4.40
C ALA A 230 4.29 33.80 -5.12
N ARG A 231 4.83 33.45 -6.30
CA ARG A 231 5.45 34.37 -7.27
C ARG A 231 4.43 34.68 -8.36
#